data_AF-A0A849VG69-F1
#
_entry.id   AF-A0A849VG69-F1
#
_cell.length_a   1.000
_cell.length_b   1.000
_cell.length_c   1.000
_cell.angle_alpha   90.00
_cell.angle_beta   90.00
_cell.angle_gamma   90.00
#
_symmetry.space_group_name_H-M   'P 1'
#
loop_
_entity.id
_entity.type
_entity.pdbx_description
1 polymer ?
#
loop_
_entity_poly.entity_id
_entity_poly.type
_entity_poly.pdbx_seq_one_letter_code
_entity_poly.pdbx_strand_id
1 'polypeptide(L)'
;MSLKLDNFLLVDSNKEFSRDYAEYLKKHSHNKESQLIAAGDNTRHLLKMMFDNLIKDYCYCDFANEISVSELSTYLNEHHKVSGVLIPHVDYELASKEQQFIFNSLHPVRYLLKQSQDGTFTYKKITDKANINHLSCSGALPAVGENIEASLCKLDT
;
A
#
# COMPACT_ATOMS: atom_id res chain seq x y z
N MET A 1 -17.21 7.88 13.01
CA MET A 1 -16.92 8.27 11.61
C MET A 1 -16.74 6.96 10.84
N SER A 2 -17.60 6.65 9.86
CA SER A 2 -17.43 5.43 9.06
C SER A 2 -16.33 5.67 8.04
N LEU A 3 -15.23 4.92 8.10
CA LEU A 3 -14.11 5.06 7.17
C LEU A 3 -14.49 4.34 5.87
N LYS A 4 -14.61 5.08 4.77
CA LYS A 4 -14.86 4.49 3.45
C LYS A 4 -13.54 3.95 2.90
N LEU A 5 -13.37 2.63 2.95
CA LEU A 5 -12.12 1.93 2.62
C LEU A 5 -12.05 1.49 1.15
N ASP A 6 -12.70 2.23 0.27
CA ASP A 6 -12.67 1.92 -1.16
C ASP A 6 -11.28 2.23 -1.73
N ASN A 7 -10.70 1.27 -2.45
CA ASN A 7 -9.38 1.42 -3.11
C ASN A 7 -8.22 1.74 -2.16
N PHE A 8 -8.22 1.14 -0.97
CA PHE A 8 -7.06 1.21 -0.07
C PHE A 8 -6.05 0.11 -0.40
N LEU A 9 -4.77 0.41 -0.17
CA LEU A 9 -3.68 -0.56 -0.18
C LEU A 9 -3.48 -1.11 1.23
N LEU A 10 -3.53 -2.42 1.40
CA LEU A 10 -3.10 -3.14 2.58
C LEU A 10 -1.64 -3.57 2.42
N VAL A 11 -0.80 -3.17 3.37
CA VAL A 11 0.56 -3.71 3.52
C VAL A 11 0.46 -5.09 4.17
N ASP A 12 0.74 -6.14 3.39
CA ASP A 12 0.77 -7.52 3.84
C ASP A 12 2.17 -7.90 4.32
N SER A 13 2.44 -7.60 5.58
CA SER A 13 3.65 -8.01 6.32
C SER A 13 3.40 -9.25 7.19
N ASN A 14 2.14 -9.56 7.50
CA ASN A 14 1.74 -10.76 8.21
C ASN A 14 0.48 -11.36 7.58
N LYS A 15 0.65 -12.52 6.94
CA LYS A 15 -0.39 -13.25 6.22
C LYS A 15 -1.67 -13.52 7.04
N GLU A 16 -1.54 -13.80 8.33
CA GLU A 16 -2.68 -14.15 9.19
C GLU A 16 -3.47 -12.88 9.51
N PHE A 17 -2.75 -11.83 9.91
CA PHE A 17 -3.33 -10.52 10.19
C PHE A 17 -4.05 -9.93 8.97
N SER A 18 -3.40 -9.94 7.81
CA SER A 18 -3.95 -9.37 6.57
C SER A 18 -5.21 -10.07 6.12
N ARG A 19 -5.23 -11.41 6.22
CA ARG A 19 -6.42 -12.19 5.91
C ARG A 19 -7.56 -11.93 6.89
N ASP A 20 -7.28 -11.97 8.19
CA ASP A 20 -8.28 -11.70 9.22
C ASP A 20 -8.92 -10.33 9.02
N TYR A 21 -8.10 -9.32 8.67
CA TYR A 21 -8.58 -7.99 8.34
C TYR A 21 -9.48 -7.98 7.10
N ALA A 22 -9.08 -8.64 6.02
CA ALA A 22 -9.88 -8.68 4.80
C ALA A 22 -11.20 -9.44 5.00
N GLU A 23 -11.21 -10.52 5.79
CA GLU A 23 -12.42 -11.22 6.20
C GLU A 23 -13.33 -10.35 7.08
N TYR A 24 -12.75 -9.61 8.03
CA TYR A 24 -13.47 -8.64 8.84
C TYR A 24 -14.12 -7.57 7.95
N LEU A 25 -13.36 -6.97 7.03
CA LEU A 25 -13.86 -5.94 6.14
C LEU A 25 -15.00 -6.46 5.25
N LYS A 26 -14.87 -7.68 4.71
CA LYS A 26 -15.92 -8.31 3.91
C LYS A 26 -17.22 -8.55 4.68
N LYS A 27 -17.13 -8.94 5.96
CA LYS A 27 -18.30 -9.14 6.84
C LYS A 27 -19.00 -7.83 7.21
N HIS A 28 -18.26 -6.72 7.27
CA HIS A 28 -18.75 -5.41 7.73
C HIS A 28 -18.96 -4.40 6.59
N SER A 29 -18.66 -4.78 5.35
CA SER A 29 -18.91 -3.96 4.17
C SER A 29 -20.27 -4.26 3.58
N HIS A 30 -20.96 -3.22 3.11
CA HIS A 30 -22.20 -3.37 2.34
C HIS A 30 -21.94 -3.78 0.88
N ASN A 31 -20.69 -3.69 0.41
CA ASN A 31 -20.31 -4.08 -0.94
C ASN A 31 -20.09 -5.60 -1.02
N LYS A 32 -20.66 -6.23 -2.05
CA LYS A 32 -20.45 -7.66 -2.31
C LYS A 32 -19.02 -7.98 -2.77
N GLU A 33 -18.37 -7.01 -3.40
CA GLU A 33 -17.01 -7.13 -3.91
C GLU A 33 -16.05 -6.32 -3.05
N SER A 34 -14.92 -6.92 -2.68
CA SER A 34 -13.86 -6.18 -1.99
C SER A 34 -13.32 -5.08 -2.90
N GLN A 35 -12.89 -3.96 -2.33
CA GLN A 35 -12.17 -2.90 -3.03
C GLN A 35 -10.73 -2.75 -2.52
N LEU A 36 -10.31 -3.68 -1.65
CA LEU A 36 -9.01 -3.68 -1.01
C LEU A 36 -7.96 -4.27 -1.97
N ILE A 37 -6.83 -3.60 -2.10
CA ILE A 37 -5.64 -4.11 -2.80
C ILE A 37 -4.66 -4.54 -1.73
N ALA A 38 -4.00 -5.68 -1.87
CA ALA A 38 -2.95 -6.08 -0.94
C ALA A 38 -1.59 -6.18 -1.65
N ALA A 39 -0.53 -5.72 -1.00
CA ALA A 39 0.83 -5.88 -1.49
C ALA A 39 1.72 -6.48 -0.41
N GLY A 40 2.59 -7.40 -0.80
CA GLY A 40 3.50 -8.12 0.09
C GLY A 40 4.36 -9.11 -0.68
N ASP A 41 5.28 -9.78 0.02
CA ASP A 41 6.25 -10.70 -0.59
C ASP A 41 5.68 -12.12 -0.76
N ASN A 42 4.63 -12.47 -0.01
CA ASN A 42 4.00 -13.79 -0.05
C ASN A 42 2.89 -13.89 -1.11
N THR A 43 3.30 -13.95 -2.38
CA THR A 43 2.36 -13.99 -3.52
C THR A 43 1.35 -15.13 -3.47
N ARG A 44 1.73 -16.31 -2.96
CA ARG A 44 0.81 -17.45 -2.81
C ARG A 44 -0.33 -17.12 -1.85
N HIS A 45 -0.03 -16.43 -0.77
CA HIS A 45 -1.03 -15.98 0.20
C HIS A 45 -1.97 -14.93 -0.42
N LEU A 46 -1.41 -13.92 -1.07
CA LEU A 46 -2.16 -12.85 -1.72
C LEU A 46 -3.10 -13.40 -2.81
N LEU A 47 -2.58 -14.30 -3.65
CA LEU A 47 -3.38 -14.95 -4.69
C LEU A 47 -4.56 -15.73 -4.09
N LYS A 48 -4.35 -16.42 -2.96
CA LYS A 48 -5.43 -17.10 -2.24
C LYS A 48 -6.48 -16.12 -1.72
N MET A 49 -6.07 -14.97 -1.17
CA MET A 49 -7.02 -13.93 -0.74
C MET A 49 -7.85 -13.38 -1.91
N MET A 50 -7.24 -13.22 -3.07
CA MET A 50 -7.94 -12.80 -4.28
C MET A 50 -8.96 -13.85 -4.73
N PHE A 51 -8.58 -15.13 -4.79
CA PHE A 51 -9.50 -16.23 -5.12
C PHE A 51 -10.67 -16.35 -4.14
N ASP A 52 -10.43 -16.12 -2.84
CA ASP A 52 -11.47 -16.09 -1.81
C ASP A 52 -12.34 -14.81 -1.87
N ASN A 53 -12.11 -13.93 -2.85
CA ASN A 53 -12.75 -12.64 -3.04
C ASN A 53 -12.65 -11.75 -1.77
N LEU A 54 -11.49 -11.78 -1.11
CA LEU A 54 -11.19 -10.95 0.07
C LEU A 54 -10.52 -9.63 -0.32
N ILE A 55 -9.82 -9.62 -1.45
CA ILE A 55 -9.17 -8.45 -2.07
C ILE A 55 -9.56 -8.40 -3.54
N LYS A 56 -9.54 -7.21 -4.15
CA LYS A 56 -9.82 -7.03 -5.58
C LYS A 56 -8.62 -7.32 -6.46
N ASP A 57 -7.42 -7.07 -5.95
CA ASP A 57 -6.17 -7.25 -6.67
C ASP A 57 -5.02 -7.40 -5.68
N TYR A 58 -3.88 -7.90 -6.18
CA TYR A 58 -2.67 -8.02 -5.40
C TYR A 58 -1.42 -7.61 -6.18
N CYS A 59 -0.39 -7.19 -5.44
CA CYS A 59 0.91 -6.87 -6.00
C CYS A 59 2.01 -7.56 -5.19
N TYR A 60 3.03 -8.06 -5.88
CA TYR A 60 4.26 -8.41 -5.18
C TYR A 60 4.96 -7.12 -4.73
N CYS A 61 5.40 -7.08 -3.47
CA CYS A 61 6.26 -6.01 -2.98
C CYS A 61 7.09 -6.51 -1.78
N ASP A 62 8.40 -6.36 -1.87
CA ASP A 62 9.29 -6.44 -0.72
C ASP A 62 9.46 -5.02 -0.14
N PHE A 63 8.80 -4.73 0.99
CA PHE A 63 8.86 -3.42 1.65
C PHE A 63 10.22 -3.12 2.31
N ALA A 64 11.17 -4.05 2.30
CA ALA A 64 12.56 -3.77 2.65
C ALA A 64 13.39 -3.31 1.44
N ASN A 65 12.85 -3.39 0.22
CA ASN A 65 13.53 -3.08 -1.02
C ASN A 65 12.91 -1.86 -1.72
N GLU A 66 13.67 -0.76 -1.79
CA GLU A 66 13.23 0.51 -2.40
C GLU A 66 12.82 0.37 -3.87
N ILE A 67 13.53 -0.48 -4.65
CA ILE A 67 13.20 -0.72 -6.06
C ILE A 67 11.83 -1.39 -6.16
N SER A 68 11.58 -2.40 -5.34
CA SER A 68 10.29 -3.10 -5.31
C SER A 68 9.14 -2.16 -4.96
N VAL A 69 9.37 -1.25 -4.00
CA VAL A 69 8.37 -0.24 -3.62
C VAL A 69 8.13 0.80 -4.72
N SER A 70 9.18 1.20 -5.45
CA SER A 70 9.06 2.11 -6.60
C SER A 70 8.22 1.51 -7.74
N GLU A 71 8.45 0.23 -8.05
CA GLU A 71 7.66 -0.51 -9.03
C GLU A 71 6.20 -0.64 -8.60
N LEU A 72 5.97 -0.99 -7.33
CA LEU A 72 4.63 -1.02 -6.74
C LEU A 72 3.94 0.35 -6.89
N SER A 73 4.64 1.43 -6.56
CA SER A 73 4.08 2.78 -6.59
C SER A 73 3.68 3.18 -8.01
N THR A 74 4.50 2.85 -9.00
CA THR A 74 4.22 3.07 -10.42
C THR A 74 2.97 2.31 -10.85
N TYR A 75 2.93 1.02 -10.58
CA TYR A 75 1.79 0.17 -10.91
C TYR A 75 0.48 0.67 -10.28
N LEU A 76 0.50 1.01 -8.98
CA LEU A 76 -0.68 1.47 -8.27
C LEU A 76 -1.19 2.83 -8.79
N ASN A 77 -0.28 3.72 -9.19
CA ASN A 77 -0.63 5.02 -9.76
C ASN A 77 -1.29 4.87 -11.14
N GLU A 78 -0.78 3.95 -11.97
CA GLU A 78 -1.28 3.70 -13.32
C GLU A 78 -2.62 2.96 -13.32
N HIS A 79 -2.80 1.97 -12.44
CA HIS A 79 -3.93 1.04 -12.55
C HIS A 79 -5.00 1.18 -11.48
N HIS A 80 -4.66 1.65 -10.28
CA HIS A 80 -5.54 1.47 -9.11
C HIS A 80 -6.00 2.74 -8.42
N LYS A 81 -5.33 3.88 -8.64
CA LYS A 81 -5.64 5.18 -8.00
C LYS A 81 -5.99 5.02 -6.52
N VAL A 82 -5.01 4.54 -5.76
CA VAL A 82 -5.17 4.21 -4.34
C VAL A 82 -5.59 5.44 -3.54
N SER A 83 -6.57 5.27 -2.64
CA SER A 83 -7.13 6.34 -1.80
C SER A 83 -6.43 6.48 -0.44
N GLY A 84 -5.67 5.47 -0.04
CA GLY A 84 -4.94 5.44 1.21
C GLY A 84 -4.24 4.11 1.44
N VAL A 85 -3.35 4.10 2.44
CA VAL A 85 -2.59 2.91 2.82
C VAL A 85 -2.95 2.49 4.25
N LEU A 86 -3.08 1.19 4.45
CA LEU A 86 -3.33 0.52 5.71
C LEU A 86 -2.08 -0.28 6.08
N ILE A 87 -1.53 0.00 7.26
CA ILE A 87 -0.29 -0.58 7.74
C ILE A 87 -0.56 -1.25 9.08
N PRO A 88 -0.22 -2.53 9.29
CA PRO A 88 -0.33 -3.12 10.61
C PRO A 88 0.47 -2.32 11.64
N HIS A 89 -0.16 -2.03 12.79
CA HIS A 89 0.41 -1.16 13.81
C HIS A 89 1.72 -1.71 14.37
N VAL A 90 1.77 -3.03 14.61
CA VAL A 90 2.96 -3.71 15.15
C VAL A 90 4.12 -3.58 14.17
N ASP A 91 3.87 -3.75 12.87
CA ASP A 91 4.92 -3.70 11.86
C ASP A 91 5.48 -2.28 11.70
N TYR A 92 4.64 -1.26 11.82
CA TYR A 92 5.11 0.14 11.83
C TYR A 92 5.93 0.49 13.09
N GLU A 93 5.54 -0.01 14.26
CA GLU A 93 6.26 0.24 15.52
C GLU A 93 7.62 -0.46 15.57
N LEU A 94 7.71 -1.67 15.03
CA LEU A 94 8.94 -2.46 15.00
C LEU A 94 9.85 -2.12 13.80
N ALA A 95 9.35 -1.37 12.83
CA ALA A 95 10.10 -0.97 11.64
C ALA A 95 11.34 -0.12 11.98
N SER A 96 12.42 -0.33 11.22
CA SER A 96 13.57 0.56 11.26
C SER A 96 13.22 1.96 10.75
N LYS A 97 14.11 2.94 10.94
CA LYS A 97 13.89 4.29 10.39
C LYS A 97 13.79 4.27 8.87
N GLU A 98 14.55 3.42 8.19
CA GLU A 98 14.47 3.25 6.73
C GLU A 98 13.10 2.68 6.31
N GLN A 99 12.61 1.65 7.00
CA GLN A 99 11.30 1.07 6.71
C GLN A 99 10.15 2.04 7.03
N GLN A 100 10.24 2.78 8.14
CA GLN A 100 9.27 3.85 8.44
C GLN A 100 9.31 4.95 7.37
N PHE A 101 10.48 5.28 6.83
CA PHE A 101 10.60 6.21 5.72
C PHE A 101 9.85 5.70 4.49
N ILE A 102 10.01 4.42 4.14
CA ILE A 102 9.27 3.76 3.04
C ILE A 102 7.76 3.86 3.30
N PHE A 103 7.28 3.41 4.46
CA PHE A 103 5.85 3.47 4.81
C PHE A 103 5.27 4.89 4.78
N ASN A 104 6.05 5.89 5.22
CA ASN A 104 5.67 7.30 5.17
C ASN A 104 5.81 7.92 3.77
N SER A 105 6.38 7.20 2.81
CA SER A 105 6.47 7.63 1.41
C SER A 105 5.32 7.09 0.55
N LEU A 106 4.73 5.95 0.92
CA LEU A 106 3.71 5.26 0.11
C LEU A 106 2.53 6.16 -0.29
N HIS A 107 1.94 6.87 0.67
CA HIS A 107 0.76 7.70 0.41
C HIS A 107 0.58 8.80 1.48
N PRO A 108 -0.05 9.96 1.21
CA PRO A 108 -0.37 11.00 2.19
C PRO A 108 -1.42 10.58 3.22
N VAL A 109 -2.41 9.80 2.79
CA VAL A 109 -3.44 9.22 3.65
C VAL A 109 -3.00 7.84 4.10
N ARG A 110 -2.70 7.70 5.39
CA ARG A 110 -2.21 6.46 6.00
C ARG A 110 -2.89 6.18 7.33
N TYR A 111 -3.20 4.92 7.57
CA TYR A 111 -3.75 4.45 8.84
C TYR A 111 -2.98 3.25 9.36
N LEU A 112 -2.73 3.25 10.66
CA LEU A 112 -2.30 2.09 11.40
C LEU A 112 -3.51 1.23 11.76
N LEU A 113 -3.43 -0.06 11.44
CA LEU A 113 -4.42 -1.07 11.75
C LEU A 113 -4.03 -1.83 13.01
N LYS A 114 -4.97 -1.96 13.95
CA LYS A 114 -4.78 -2.79 15.13
C LYS A 114 -6.00 -3.67 15.36
N GLN A 115 -5.77 -4.96 15.51
CA GLN A 115 -6.79 -5.92 15.92
C GLN A 115 -6.98 -5.84 17.44
N SER A 116 -8.21 -5.70 17.88
CA SER A 116 -8.64 -5.72 19.27
C SER A 116 -8.83 -7.17 19.75
N GLN A 117 -8.89 -7.37 21.06
CA GLN A 117 -9.08 -8.70 21.66
C GLN A 117 -10.42 -9.35 21.30
N ASP A 118 -11.43 -8.56 20.95
CA ASP A 118 -12.75 -9.02 20.49
C ASP A 118 -12.79 -9.34 18.98
N GLY A 119 -11.66 -9.27 18.29
CA GLY A 119 -11.53 -9.51 16.86
C GLY A 119 -11.95 -8.32 15.98
N THR A 120 -12.31 -7.17 16.57
CA THR A 120 -12.58 -5.94 15.81
C THR A 120 -11.28 -5.26 15.37
N PHE A 121 -11.35 -4.40 14.36
CA PHE A 121 -10.19 -3.63 13.90
C PHE A 121 -10.39 -2.14 14.16
N THR A 122 -9.34 -1.51 14.67
CA THR A 122 -9.27 -0.07 14.94
C THR A 122 -8.25 0.59 14.02
N TYR A 123 -8.48 1.88 13.74
CA TYR A 123 -7.70 2.67 12.80
C TYR A 123 -7.14 3.89 13.51
N LYS A 124 -5.83 4.10 13.41
CA LYS A 124 -5.18 5.33 13.88
C LYS A 124 -4.54 6.03 12.70
N LYS A 125 -4.99 7.24 12.37
CA LYS A 125 -4.39 8.02 11.29
C LYS A 125 -2.96 8.42 11.66
N ILE A 126 -2.02 8.24 10.74
CA ILE A 126 -0.67 8.78 10.89
C ILE A 126 -0.73 10.27 10.54
N THR A 127 -0.33 11.14 11.48
CA THR A 127 -0.33 12.60 11.33
C THR A 127 1.00 13.17 10.84
N ASP A 128 2.05 12.35 10.86
CA ASP A 128 3.37 12.76 10.39
C ASP A 128 3.32 13.15 8.91
N LYS A 129 4.17 14.10 8.53
CA LYS A 129 4.23 14.57 7.15
C LYS A 129 4.61 13.42 6.21
N ALA A 130 3.94 13.34 5.06
CA ALA A 130 4.28 12.38 4.03
C ALA A 130 5.57 12.75 3.29
N ASN A 131 6.38 11.72 3.01
CA ASN A 131 7.61 11.84 2.25
C ASN A 131 7.29 11.63 0.76
N ILE A 132 6.83 12.68 0.09
CA ILE A 132 6.43 12.57 -1.32
C ILE A 132 7.69 12.42 -2.19
N ASN A 133 7.82 11.28 -2.85
CA ASN A 133 8.96 10.93 -3.70
C ASN A 133 8.56 9.84 -4.72
N HIS A 134 9.54 9.16 -5.33
CA HIS A 134 9.32 8.11 -6.31
C HIS A 134 8.67 6.82 -5.73
N LEU A 135 8.57 6.70 -4.40
CA LEU A 135 7.88 5.63 -3.67
C LEU A 135 6.42 5.97 -3.34
N SER A 136 5.91 7.11 -3.84
CA SER A 136 4.55 7.53 -3.60
C SER A 136 3.61 7.03 -4.69
N CYS A 137 2.54 6.34 -4.30
CA CYS A 137 1.49 5.88 -5.22
C CYS A 137 0.41 6.96 -5.50
N SER A 138 0.56 8.16 -4.95
CA SER A 138 -0.29 9.33 -5.24
C SER A 138 0.56 10.48 -5.76
N GLY A 139 0.46 10.78 -7.05
CA GLY A 139 1.11 11.92 -7.66
C GLY A 139 1.39 11.68 -9.13
N ALA A 140 1.54 12.77 -9.90
CA ALA A 140 2.20 12.67 -11.19
C ALA A 140 3.66 12.26 -10.90
N LEU A 141 3.98 10.99 -11.15
CA LEU A 141 5.38 10.57 -11.26
C LEU A 141 6.02 11.52 -12.26
N PRO A 142 7.12 12.23 -11.93
CA PRO A 142 7.86 12.92 -12.97
C PRO A 142 8.24 11.85 -13.99
N ALA A 143 7.78 12.02 -15.24
CA ALA A 143 7.98 11.05 -16.30
C ALA A 143 9.45 10.63 -16.32
N VAL A 144 9.72 9.36 -16.02
CA VAL A 144 11.04 8.77 -16.21
C VAL A 144 11.22 8.67 -17.72
N GLY A 145 11.75 9.74 -18.32
CA GLY A 145 11.92 9.85 -19.77
C GLY A 145 12.32 11.24 -20.25
N GLU A 146 11.71 12.31 -19.70
CA GLU A 146 11.93 13.66 -20.27
C GLU A 146 13.33 14.25 -19.98
N ASN A 147 14.04 13.76 -18.94
CA ASN A 147 15.36 14.28 -18.58
C ASN A 147 16.54 13.56 -19.23
N ILE A 148 16.34 12.36 -19.81
CA ILE A 148 17.43 11.60 -20.42
C ILE A 148 17.65 12.07 -21.86
N GLU A 149 16.59 12.25 -22.65
CA GLU A 149 16.71 12.78 -24.02
C GLU A 149 17.24 14.23 -24.03
N ALA A 150 16.78 15.08 -23.09
CA ALA A 150 17.26 16.46 -22.98
C ALA A 150 18.73 16.58 -22.55
N SER A 151 19.29 15.55 -21.90
CA SER A 151 20.70 15.50 -21.50
C SER A 151 21.59 14.89 -22.59
N LEU A 152 21.07 13.95 -23.39
CA LEU A 152 21.80 13.36 -24.52
C LEU A 152 21.92 14.32 -25.70
N CYS A 153 20.91 15.17 -25.97
CA CYS A 153 20.99 16.18 -27.03
C CYS A 153 21.96 17.34 -26.74
N LYS A 154 22.55 17.44 -25.53
CA LYS A 154 23.54 18.47 -25.17
C LYS A 154 24.99 18.02 -25.28
N LEU A 155 25.22 16.75 -25.63
CA LEU A 155 26.56 16.18 -25.79
C LEU A 155 27.02 16.13 -27.27
N ASP A 156 26.14 16.44 -28.22
CA ASP A 156 26.41 16.40 -29.67
C ASP A 156 26.51 17.79 -30.34
N THR A 157 27.03 18.80 -29.63
CA THR A 157 27.45 20.09 -30.21
C THR A 157 28.75 20.57 -29.59
#